data_AF-A0A418IBQ7-F1
#
_entry.id   AF-A0A418IBQ7-F1
#
_cell.length_a   1.000
_cell.length_b   1.000
_cell.length_c   1.000
_cell.angle_alpha   90.00
_cell.angle_beta   90.00
_cell.angle_gamma   90.00
#
_symmetry.space_group_name_H-M   'P 1'
#
loop_
_entity.id
_entity.type
_entity.pdbx_description
1 polymer ?
#
loop_
_entity_poly.entity_id
_entity_poly.type
_entity_poly.pdbx_seq_one_letter_code
_entity_poly.pdbx_strand_id
1 'polypeptide(L)' 'MYKSVDLINSVFKFTNDINIKTLETEIFNEEYESCTFQTNKQTFRSRIAKKTPNKRGYFVVFWTKDNANKN' A
#
# COMPACT_ATOMS: atom_id res chain seq x y z
N MET A 1 -12.57 -3.27 0.80
CA MET A 1 -11.24 -2.99 1.34
C MET A 1 -10.21 -3.62 0.42
N TYR A 2 -9.01 -3.06 0.26
CA TYR A 2 -7.96 -3.63 -0.60
C TYR A 2 -7.47 -4.98 -0.07
N LYS A 3 -7.16 -5.93 -0.96
CA LYS A 3 -6.75 -7.29 -0.56
C LYS A 3 -5.44 -7.28 0.22
N SER A 4 -4.51 -6.41 -0.16
CA SER A 4 -3.25 -6.19 0.55
C SER A 4 -3.48 -5.74 1.99
N VAL A 5 -4.43 -4.82 2.22
CA VAL A 5 -4.79 -4.35 3.57
C VAL A 5 -5.41 -5.48 4.40
N ASP A 6 -6.30 -6.29 3.81
CA ASP A 6 -6.90 -7.44 4.49
C ASP A 6 -5.83 -8.45 4.94
N LEU A 7 -4.84 -8.72 4.08
CA LEU A 7 -3.70 -9.58 4.40
C LEU A 7 -2.80 -8.99 5.49
N ILE A 8 -2.47 -7.70 5.40
CA ILE A 8 -1.64 -7.04 6.43
C ILE A 8 -2.36 -7.10 7.79
N ASN A 9 -3.66 -6.81 7.81
CA ASN A 9 -4.45 -6.86 9.03
C ASN A 9 -4.52 -8.26 9.63
N SER A 10 -4.63 -9.32 8.80
CA SER A 10 -4.63 -10.70 9.29
C SER A 10 -3.28 -11.11 9.89
N VAL A 11 -2.17 -10.73 9.25
CA VAL A 11 -0.82 -10.97 9.78
C VAL A 11 -0.62 -10.23 11.10
N PHE A 12 -1.00 -8.96 11.18
CA PHE A 12 -0.80 -8.14 12.38
C PHE A 12 -1.61 -8.63 13.59
N LYS A 13 -2.84 -9.09 13.37
CA LYS A 13 -3.66 -9.72 14.41
C LYS A 13 -3.01 -10.99 14.97
N PHE A 14 -2.31 -11.75 14.13
CA PHE A 14 -1.61 -12.96 14.56
C PHE A 14 -0.34 -12.68 15.39
N THR A 15 0.33 -11.53 15.19
CA THR A 15 1.69 -11.29 15.70
C THR A 15 1.85 -10.39 16.93
N ASN A 16 0.76 -9.99 17.62
CA ASN A 16 0.68 -9.27 18.92
C ASN A 16 -0.36 -8.12 18.90
N ASP A 17 -1.59 -8.34 18.42
CA ASP A 17 -2.66 -7.31 18.40
C ASP A 17 -2.19 -5.94 17.83
N ILE A 18 -1.35 -5.98 16.82
CA ILE A 18 -0.88 -4.78 16.13
C ILE A 18 -2.07 -4.23 15.35
N ASN A 19 -2.52 -3.02 15.72
CA ASN A 19 -3.69 -2.40 15.10
C ASN A 19 -3.26 -1.41 14.01
N ILE A 20 -3.94 -1.48 12.86
CA ILE A 20 -3.87 -0.48 11.81
C ILE A 20 -4.72 0.72 12.25
N LYS A 21 -4.14 1.91 12.20
CA LYS A 21 -4.80 3.20 12.46
C LYS A 21 -4.69 4.08 11.22
N THR A 22 -5.60 5.05 11.07
CA THR A 22 -5.54 6.10 10.04
C THR A 22 -5.27 5.53 8.64
N LEU A 23 -6.06 4.54 8.21
CA LEU A 23 -5.96 3.96 6.87
C LEU A 23 -6.52 4.96 5.85
N GLU A 24 -5.68 5.35 4.89
CA GLU A 24 -6.01 6.30 3.83
C GLU A 24 -5.59 5.73 2.48
N THR A 25 -6.49 5.74 1.50
CA THR A 25 -6.19 5.31 0.12
C THR A 25 -5.60 6.46 -0.69
N GLU A 26 -4.68 6.17 -1.60
CA GLU A 26 -4.00 7.16 -2.43
C GLU A 26 -4.41 7.02 -3.91
N ILE A 27 -5.05 8.05 -4.46
CA ILE A 27 -5.66 8.02 -5.80
C ILE A 27 -4.67 7.83 -6.95
N PHE A 28 -3.47 8.41 -6.86
CA PHE A 28 -2.51 8.40 -7.97
C PHE A 28 -2.03 7.00 -8.33
N ASN A 29 -2.08 6.07 -7.38
CA ASN A 29 -1.54 4.72 -7.54
C ASN A 29 -2.53 3.65 -7.08
N GLU A 30 -3.81 3.98 -7.10
CA GLU A 30 -4.92 3.12 -6.68
C GLU A 30 -4.90 1.76 -7.40
N GLU A 31 -4.44 1.71 -8.65
CA GLU A 31 -4.33 0.47 -9.42
C GLU A 31 -3.44 -0.59 -8.73
N TYR A 32 -2.56 -0.16 -7.83
CA TYR A 32 -1.65 -0.99 -7.03
C TYR A 32 -2.07 -1.03 -5.55
N GLU A 33 -3.36 -0.83 -5.27
CA GLU A 33 -3.93 -0.81 -3.92
C GLU A 33 -3.17 0.13 -2.97
N SER A 34 -2.79 1.31 -3.48
CA SER A 34 -1.96 2.24 -2.73
C SER A 34 -2.70 2.80 -1.52
N CYS A 35 -2.12 2.60 -0.34
CA CYS A 35 -2.65 3.17 0.89
C CYS A 35 -1.53 3.52 1.87
N THR A 36 -1.83 4.45 2.78
CA THR A 36 -1.03 4.74 3.97
C THR A 36 -1.79 4.36 5.22
N PHE A 37 -1.07 3.93 6.25
CA PHE A 37 -1.64 3.69 7.56
C PHE A 37 -0.58 3.86 8.65
N GLN A 38 -1.02 4.00 9.89
CA GLN A 38 -0.15 4.05 11.05
C GLN A 38 -0.25 2.78 11.88
N THR A 39 0.89 2.32 12.37
CA THR A 39 0.94 1.31 13.44
C THR A 39 2.21 1.49 14.26
N ASN A 40 2.15 1.20 15.56
CA ASN A 40 3.30 1.35 16.48
C ASN A 40 4.05 2.69 16.37
N LYS A 41 3.29 3.80 16.21
CA LYS A 41 3.82 5.17 16.04
C LYS A 41 4.68 5.38 14.78
N GLN A 42 4.61 4.47 13.82
CA GLN A 42 5.24 4.59 12.50
C GLN A 42 4.17 4.67 11.42
N THR A 43 4.47 5.43 10.37
CA THR A 43 3.64 5.53 9.18
C THR A 43 4.19 4.59 8.12
N PHE A 44 3.30 3.81 7.52
CA PHE A 44 3.59 2.86 6.46
C PHE A 44 2.85 3.27 5.20
N ARG A 45 3.46 2.97 4.06
CA ARG A 45 2.82 3.02 2.74
C ARG A 45 2.88 1.64 2.13
N SER A 46 1.74 1.12 1.71
CA SER A 46 1.59 -0.23 1.15
C SER A 46 1.11 -0.16 -0.30
N ARG A 47 1.56 -1.14 -1.09
CA ARG A 47 1.15 -1.39 -2.48
C ARG A 47 1.22 -2.88 -2.79
N ILE A 48 0.34 -3.36 -3.67
CA ILE A 48 0.43 -4.71 -4.24
C ILE A 48 1.16 -4.67 -5.58
N ALA A 49 2.31 -5.35 -5.66
CA ALA A 49 3.07 -5.46 -6.92
C ALA A 49 2.41 -6.49 -7.86
N LYS A 50 2.51 -6.26 -9.18
CA LYS A 50 1.86 -7.07 -10.23
C LYS A 50 2.89 -7.81 -11.06
N LYS A 51 2.59 -9.06 -11.40
CA LYS A 51 3.40 -9.83 -12.34
C LYS A 51 3.20 -9.25 -13.75
N THR A 52 4.28 -9.10 -14.51
CA THR A 52 4.21 -8.66 -15.91
C THR A 52 4.49 -9.85 -16.84
N PRO A 53 3.90 -9.92 -18.05
CA PRO A 53 4.06 -11.08 -18.93
C PRO A 53 5.52 -11.33 -19.35
N ASN A 54 6.27 -10.26 -19.60
CA ASN A 54 7.56 -10.33 -20.30
C ASN A 54 8.78 -10.09 -19.40
N LYS A 55 8.60 -9.77 -18.11
CA LYS A 55 9.72 -9.51 -17.19
C LYS A 55 9.59 -10.39 -15.94
N ARG A 56 10.74 -10.90 -15.49
CA ARG A 56 10.84 -11.59 -14.20
C ARG A 56 10.61 -10.59 -13.06
N GLY A 57 10.05 -11.08 -11.95
CA GLY A 57 9.71 -10.28 -10.78
C GLY A 57 8.31 -9.66 -10.85
N TYR A 58 8.07 -8.71 -9.95
CA TYR A 58 6.80 -8.00 -9.82
C TYR A 58 7.04 -6.49 -9.99
N PHE A 59 6.20 -5.86 -10.78
CA PHE A 59 6.24 -4.43 -11.05
C PHE A 59 5.29 -3.68 -10.11
N VAL A 60 5.73 -2.53 -9.63
CA VAL A 60 4.92 -1.61 -8.83
C VAL A 60 5.35 -0.19 -9.17
N VAL A 61 4.42 0.74 -9.15
CA VAL A 61 4.71 2.17 -9.31
C VAL A 61 4.90 2.83 -7.95
N PHE A 62 5.55 3.99 -7.90
CA PHE A 62 5.64 4.89 -6.73
C PHE A 62 5.91 6.33 -7.21
N TRP A 63 4.84 7.11 -7.36
CA TRP A 63 4.93 8.51 -7.78
C TRP A 63 3.80 9.35 -7.15
N THR A 64 3.94 10.67 -7.13
CA THR A 64 2.89 11.61 -6.72
C THR A 64 2.87 12.76 -7.72
N LYS A 65 1.79 13.54 -7.76
CA LYS A 65 1.83 14.79 -8.51
C LYS A 65 2.52 15.90 -7.74
N ASP A 66 3.33 16.70 -8.43
CA ASP A 66 3.84 17.96 -7.95
C ASP A 66 2.79 19.09 -8.08
N ASN A 67 3.16 20.30 -7.64
CA ASN A 67 2.29 21.48 -7.70
C ASN A 67 1.98 21.92 -9.14
N ALA A 68 2.73 21.44 -10.15
CA ALA A 68 2.50 21.67 -11.56
C ALA A 68 1.72 20.53 -12.22
N ASN A 69 1.12 19.63 -11.44
CA ASN A 69 0.32 18.48 -11.87
C ASN A 69 1.12 17.43 -12.67
N LYS A 70 2.45 17.40 -12.49
CA LYS A 70 3.37 16.43 -13.11
C LYS A 70 3.70 15.29 -12.15
N ASN A 71 3.81 14.08 -12.68
CA ASN A 71 4.17 12.86 -11.94
C ASN A 71 5.67 12.80 -11.64
#